data_AF-A0A7J4J7K3-F1
#
_entry.id   AF-A0A7J4J7K3-F1
#
_cell.length_a   1.000
_cell.length_b   1.000
_cell.length_c   1.000
_cell.angle_alpha   90.00
_cell.angle_beta   90.00
_cell.angle_gamma   90.00
#
_symmetry.space_group_name_H-M   'P 1'
#
loop_
_entity.id
_entity.type
_entity.pdbx_description
1 polymer ?
#
loop_
_entity_poly.entity_id
_entity_poly.type
_entity_poly.pdbx_seq_one_letter_code
_entity_poly.pdbx_strand_id
1 'polypeptide(L)'
;MEEPTQAIQTLKQLKGLSNINILENEDREKIAKLEKPNNLGVLACLKRKFVLCAVHNSNFRGPAGDIVFETEDGVVFPAVPFPELENSGRKNVMSSSPSEKAHDFLAKKYNINTANGEATLLIGFDI
;
A
#
# COMPACT_ATOMS: atom_id res chain seq x y z
N MET A 1 -21.81 -1.20 2.32
CA MET A 1 -20.67 -0.55 1.62
C MET A 1 -19.91 0.44 2.52
N GLU A 2 -20.12 0.46 3.85
CA GLU A 2 -19.58 1.51 4.74
C GLU A 2 -18.13 1.29 5.23
N GLU A 3 -17.64 0.06 5.16
CA GLU A 3 -16.41 -0.36 5.81
C GLU A 3 -15.09 0.20 5.22
N PRO A 4 -14.89 0.23 3.89
CA PRO A 4 -13.70 0.88 3.32
C PRO A 4 -13.71 2.39 3.57
N THR A 5 -14.89 3.01 3.68
CA THR A 5 -15.01 4.45 3.99
C THR A 5 -14.47 4.77 5.38
N GLN A 6 -14.76 3.95 6.39
CA GLN A 6 -14.24 4.17 7.74
C GLN A 6 -12.71 4.00 7.79
N ALA A 7 -12.15 3.01 7.09
CA ALA A 7 -10.70 2.85 6.98
C ALA A 7 -10.04 4.10 6.35
N ILE A 8 -10.64 4.65 5.29
CA ILE A 8 -10.16 5.90 4.67
C ILE A 8 -10.20 7.06 5.68
N GLN A 9 -11.25 7.16 6.50
CA GLN A 9 -11.33 8.21 7.52
C GLN A 9 -10.23 8.08 8.58
N THR A 10 -9.92 6.86 9.02
CA THR A 10 -8.79 6.60 9.93
C THR A 10 -7.47 7.05 9.30
N LEU A 11 -7.22 6.68 8.04
CA LEU A 11 -5.98 7.03 7.35
C LEU A 11 -5.83 8.53 7.10
N LYS A 12 -6.93 9.26 6.87
CA LYS A 12 -6.92 10.73 6.69
C LYS A 12 -6.46 11.49 7.94
N GLN A 13 -6.52 10.87 9.12
CA GLN A 13 -6.02 11.48 10.36
C GLN A 13 -4.51 11.30 10.54
N LEU A 14 -3.86 10.46 9.72
CA LEU A 14 -2.44 10.16 9.86
C LEU A 14 -1.59 11.25 9.19
N LYS A 15 -0.62 11.78 9.95
CA LYS A 15 0.34 12.76 9.44
C LYS A 15 1.13 12.14 8.29
N GLY A 16 1.22 12.87 7.18
CA GLY A 16 2.03 12.47 6.04
C GLY A 16 1.37 11.48 5.08
N LEU A 17 0.10 11.12 5.28
CA LEU A 17 -0.71 10.42 4.28
C LEU A 17 -1.70 11.35 3.58
N SER A 18 -1.90 11.14 2.28
CA SER A 18 -2.85 11.88 1.46
C SER A 18 -3.35 11.00 0.30
N ASN A 19 -4.27 11.55 -0.50
CA ASN A 19 -4.77 10.95 -1.74
C ASN A 19 -5.11 9.45 -1.63
N ILE A 20 -5.95 9.13 -0.64
CA ILE A 20 -6.34 7.76 -0.30
C ILE A 20 -7.51 7.33 -1.20
N ASN A 21 -7.28 6.30 -2.01
CA ASN A 21 -8.23 5.79 -2.98
C ASN A 21 -8.39 4.28 -2.84
N ILE A 22 -9.59 3.77 -3.11
CA ILE A 22 -9.85 2.33 -3.21
C ILE A 22 -9.32 1.84 -4.56
N LEU A 23 -8.63 0.69 -4.55
CA LEU A 23 -8.23 0.02 -5.78
C LEU A 23 -9.33 -0.91 -6.28
N GLU A 24 -9.80 -0.66 -7.50
CA GLU A 24 -10.74 -1.54 -8.19
C GLU A 24 -10.04 -2.81 -8.71
N ASN A 25 -10.81 -3.86 -8.98
CA ASN A 25 -10.23 -5.14 -9.41
C ASN A 25 -9.34 -5.01 -10.67
N GLU A 26 -9.73 -4.19 -11.64
CA GLU A 26 -8.93 -3.94 -12.85
C GLU A 26 -7.57 -3.30 -12.52
N ASP A 27 -7.53 -2.39 -11.56
CA ASP A 27 -6.28 -1.76 -11.11
C ASP A 27 -5.38 -2.77 -10.42
N ARG A 28 -5.97 -3.65 -9.60
CA ARG A 28 -5.25 -4.69 -8.86
C ARG A 28 -4.60 -5.68 -9.82
N GLU A 29 -5.32 -6.11 -10.84
CA GLU A 29 -4.78 -6.98 -11.90
C GLU A 29 -3.65 -6.30 -12.67
N LYS A 30 -3.80 -5.01 -12.97
CA LYS A 30 -2.77 -4.25 -13.68
C LYS A 30 -1.50 -4.07 -12.84
N ILE A 31 -1.64 -3.74 -11.56
CA ILE A 31 -0.52 -3.64 -10.63
C ILE A 31 0.17 -5.00 -10.50
N ALA A 32 -0.58 -6.09 -10.34
CA ALA A 32 0.00 -7.44 -10.26
C ALA A 32 0.87 -7.81 -11.47
N LYS A 33 0.50 -7.33 -12.68
CA LYS A 33 1.29 -7.53 -13.91
C LYS A 33 2.53 -6.63 -14.00
N LEU A 34 2.48 -5.45 -13.40
CA LEU A 34 3.59 -4.48 -13.39
C LEU A 34 4.61 -4.75 -12.28
N GLU A 35 4.17 -5.41 -11.22
CA GLU A 35 4.95 -5.63 -10.02
C GLU A 35 6.03 -6.70 -10.20
N LYS A 36 7.12 -6.59 -9.43
CA LYS A 36 8.17 -7.59 -9.42
C LYS A 36 7.72 -8.83 -8.63
N PRO A 37 8.05 -10.06 -9.09
CA PRO A 37 7.62 -11.28 -8.41
C PRO A 37 8.20 -11.42 -6.99
N ASN A 38 9.34 -10.78 -6.70
CA ASN A 38 9.96 -10.76 -5.38
C ASN A 38 9.39 -9.67 -4.44
N ASN A 39 8.46 -8.85 -4.89
CA ASN A 39 7.72 -7.93 -4.03
C ASN A 39 6.49 -8.62 -3.43
N LEU A 40 6.77 -9.59 -2.54
CA LEU A 40 5.77 -10.41 -1.88
C LEU A 40 4.76 -9.56 -1.09
N GLY A 41 5.20 -8.41 -0.57
CA GLY A 41 4.35 -7.49 0.18
C GLY A 41 3.21 -6.91 -0.64
N VAL A 42 3.51 -6.39 -1.83
CA VAL A 42 2.46 -5.89 -2.73
C VAL A 42 1.54 -7.01 -3.17
N LEU A 43 2.10 -8.15 -3.57
CA LEU A 43 1.30 -9.30 -4.00
C LEU A 43 0.38 -9.81 -2.88
N ALA A 44 0.82 -9.73 -1.61
CA ALA A 44 0.01 -10.07 -0.45
C ALA A 44 -1.10 -9.04 -0.19
N CYS A 45 -0.82 -7.74 -0.36
CA CYS A 45 -1.81 -6.66 -0.28
C CYS A 45 -2.92 -6.88 -1.31
N LEU A 46 -2.55 -7.12 -2.58
CA LEU A 46 -3.50 -7.27 -3.68
C LEU A 46 -4.49 -8.43 -3.49
N LYS A 47 -4.15 -9.44 -2.67
CA LYS A 47 -5.01 -10.58 -2.33
C LYS A 47 -6.05 -10.31 -1.24
N ARG A 48 -6.00 -9.17 -0.55
CA ARG A 48 -6.94 -8.84 0.53
C ARG A 48 -8.35 -8.55 0.01
N LYS A 49 -9.35 -8.47 0.88
CA LYS A 49 -10.71 -8.10 0.48
C LYS A 49 -10.77 -6.67 -0.01
N PHE A 50 -10.14 -5.74 0.72
CA PHE A 50 -10.02 -4.33 0.35
C PHE A 50 -8.55 -3.94 0.20
N VAL A 51 -8.26 -3.12 -0.81
CA VAL A 51 -6.95 -2.49 -0.98
C VAL A 51 -7.12 -1.00 -1.21
N LEU A 52 -6.37 -0.23 -0.45
CA LEU A 52 -6.24 1.20 -0.60
C LEU A 52 -4.88 1.53 -1.19
N CYS A 53 -4.85 2.51 -2.08
CA CYS A 53 -3.65 3.23 -2.46
C CYS A 53 -3.65 4.55 -1.70
N ALA A 54 -2.59 4.83 -0.95
CA ALA A 54 -2.34 6.12 -0.31
C ALA A 54 -1.06 6.73 -0.87
N VAL A 55 -0.96 8.05 -0.80
CA VAL A 55 0.29 8.78 -1.02
C VAL A 55 0.89 9.09 0.33
N HIS A 56 2.19 8.88 0.48
CA HIS A 56 2.93 9.28 1.66
C HIS A 56 4.09 10.23 1.30
N ASN A 57 4.48 11.06 2.26
CA ASN A 57 5.65 11.94 2.15
C ASN A 57 6.62 11.74 3.33
N SER A 58 7.66 12.57 3.41
CA SER A 58 8.70 12.50 4.45
C SER A 58 8.21 12.71 5.89
N ASN A 59 6.98 13.18 6.09
CA ASN A 59 6.37 13.31 7.42
C ASN A 59 5.66 12.04 7.89
N PHE A 60 5.48 11.05 7.01
CA PHE A 60 4.93 9.77 7.40
C PHE A 60 5.94 9.01 8.25
N ARG A 61 5.44 8.23 9.21
CA ARG A 61 6.32 7.42 10.08
C ARG A 61 7.13 6.41 9.26
N GLY A 62 8.21 5.91 9.85
CA GLY A 62 8.95 4.77 9.32
C GLY A 62 8.11 3.48 9.26
N PRO A 63 8.59 2.46 8.53
CA PRO A 63 7.94 1.16 8.46
C PRO A 63 7.87 0.50 9.85
N ALA A 64 6.79 -0.25 10.10
CA ALA A 64 6.58 -0.94 11.38
C ALA A 64 7.23 -2.35 11.42
N GLY A 65 8.20 -2.60 10.56
CA GLY A 65 8.89 -3.88 10.39
C GLY A 65 9.91 -3.81 9.26
N ASP A 66 10.63 -4.91 9.05
CA ASP A 66 11.64 -5.02 8.01
C ASP A 66 11.01 -4.95 6.61
N ILE A 67 11.65 -4.18 5.73
CA ILE A 67 11.16 -3.91 4.36
C ILE A 67 11.91 -4.69 3.29
N VAL A 68 12.99 -5.37 3.65
CA VAL A 68 13.85 -6.13 2.74
C VAL A 68 14.43 -7.31 3.51
N PHE A 69 14.41 -8.50 2.91
CA PHE A 69 15.14 -9.67 3.39
C PHE A 69 16.02 -10.22 2.27
N GLU A 70 17.22 -10.65 2.63
CA GLU A 70 18.10 -11.42 1.74
C GLU A 70 17.84 -12.92 1.98
N THR A 71 17.64 -13.65 0.89
CA THR A 71 17.42 -15.10 0.87
C THR A 71 18.44 -15.75 -0.06
N GLU A 72 18.56 -17.08 -0.02
CA GLU A 72 19.41 -17.83 -0.96
C GLU A 72 19.01 -17.58 -2.42
N ASP A 73 17.71 -17.35 -2.67
CA ASP A 73 17.13 -17.06 -3.99
C ASP A 73 17.16 -15.56 -4.36
N GLY A 74 17.75 -14.71 -3.50
CA GLY A 74 17.90 -13.27 -3.71
C GLY A 74 17.07 -12.41 -2.75
N VAL A 75 16.85 -11.15 -3.14
CA VAL A 75 16.20 -10.15 -2.30
C VAL A 75 14.69 -10.23 -2.41
N VAL A 76 13.99 -10.27 -1.28
CA VAL A 76 12.52 -10.22 -1.20
C VAL A 76 12.04 -9.00 -0.42
N PHE A 77 10.92 -8.44 -0.85
CA PHE A 77 10.25 -7.33 -0.16
C PHE A 77 8.98 -7.87 0.52
N PRO A 78 8.97 -8.04 1.84
CA PRO A 78 7.84 -8.54 2.59
C PRO A 78 6.70 -7.52 2.68
N ALA A 79 5.54 -7.98 3.15
CA ALA A 79 4.50 -7.07 3.62
C ALA A 79 4.89 -6.58 5.02
N VAL A 80 4.60 -5.30 5.31
CA VAL A 80 4.84 -4.69 6.61
C VAL A 80 3.51 -4.53 7.34
N PRO A 81 3.45 -4.82 8.66
CA PRO A 81 2.28 -4.52 9.46
C PRO A 81 1.83 -3.06 9.32
N PHE A 82 0.52 -2.83 9.41
CA PHE A 82 -0.03 -1.48 9.40
C PHE A 82 -0.96 -1.27 10.62
N PRO A 83 -0.37 -0.99 11.80
CA PRO A 83 -1.09 -1.03 13.07
C PRO A 83 -2.28 -0.09 13.16
N GLU A 84 -2.29 1.02 12.42
CA GLU A 84 -3.34 2.04 12.51
C GLU A 84 -4.71 1.52 12.09
N LEU A 85 -4.75 0.63 11.09
CA LEU A 85 -6.01 -0.03 10.70
C LEU A 85 -6.28 -1.27 11.56
N GLU A 86 -5.25 -2.02 11.96
CA GLU A 86 -5.41 -3.18 12.85
C GLU A 86 -6.04 -2.77 14.19
N ASN A 87 -5.55 -1.69 14.80
CA ASN A 87 -6.07 -1.11 16.04
C ASN A 87 -7.49 -0.55 15.90
N SER A 88 -7.99 -0.37 14.67
CA SER A 88 -9.38 -0.01 14.40
C SER A 88 -10.28 -1.23 14.16
N GLY A 89 -9.79 -2.45 14.44
CA GLY A 89 -10.56 -3.70 14.36
C GLY A 89 -10.54 -4.38 12.99
N ARG A 90 -9.69 -3.93 12.05
CA ARG A 90 -9.52 -4.60 10.75
C ARG A 90 -8.58 -5.80 10.89
N LYS A 91 -8.78 -6.80 10.03
CA LYS A 91 -8.00 -8.05 10.07
C LYS A 91 -7.03 -8.14 8.89
N ASN A 92 -5.99 -8.96 9.04
CA ASN A 92 -4.99 -9.23 8.01
C ASN A 92 -4.45 -7.94 7.37
N VAL A 93 -4.19 -6.94 8.22
CA VAL A 93 -3.79 -5.61 7.76
C VAL A 93 -2.32 -5.62 7.44
N MET A 94 -1.99 -5.19 6.22
CA MET A 94 -0.61 -5.13 5.75
C MET A 94 -0.43 -3.99 4.76
N SER A 95 0.81 -3.57 4.60
CA SER A 95 1.19 -2.53 3.66
C SER A 95 2.48 -2.88 2.94
N SER A 96 2.64 -2.31 1.75
CA SER A 96 3.89 -2.45 0.99
C SER A 96 3.99 -1.36 -0.07
N SER A 97 5.23 -0.95 -0.37
CA SER A 97 5.52 0.01 -1.43
C SER A 97 5.61 -0.72 -2.78
N PRO A 98 4.91 -0.24 -3.82
CA PRO A 98 5.00 -0.79 -5.16
C PRO A 98 6.33 -0.52 -5.82
N SER A 99 6.68 -1.35 -6.81
CA SER A 99 7.79 -1.05 -7.72
C SER A 99 7.53 0.23 -8.51
N GLU A 100 8.60 0.80 -9.07
CA GLU A 100 8.56 2.01 -9.91
C GLU A 100 7.48 1.96 -11.01
N LYS A 101 7.36 0.84 -11.74
CA LYS A 101 6.34 0.70 -12.80
C LYS A 101 4.91 0.76 -12.27
N ALA A 102 4.66 0.12 -11.13
CA ALA A 102 3.36 0.15 -10.48
C ALA A 102 3.07 1.52 -9.83
N HIS A 103 4.10 2.14 -9.25
CA HIS A 103 4.05 3.52 -8.76
C HIS A 103 3.68 4.50 -9.87
N ASP A 104 4.36 4.48 -11.02
CA ASP A 104 4.09 5.39 -12.14
C ASP A 104 2.65 5.24 -12.67
N PHE A 105 2.17 4.01 -12.73
CA PHE A 105 0.78 3.73 -13.09
C PHE A 105 -0.20 4.40 -12.12
N LEU A 106 0.01 4.20 -10.81
CA LEU A 106 -0.82 4.80 -9.75
C LEU A 106 -0.69 6.33 -9.74
N ALA A 107 0.51 6.86 -9.91
CA ALA A 107 0.80 8.29 -9.95
C ALA A 107 0.06 8.98 -11.08
N LYS A 108 0.09 8.39 -12.28
CA LYS A 108 -0.68 8.88 -13.43
C LYS A 108 -2.19 8.78 -13.19
N LYS A 109 -2.67 7.67 -12.62
CA LYS A 109 -4.11 7.47 -12.39
C LYS A 109 -4.69 8.46 -11.37
N TYR A 110 -3.96 8.71 -10.29
CA TYR A 110 -4.42 9.54 -9.17
C TYR A 110 -3.83 10.95 -9.15
N ASN A 111 -3.17 11.38 -10.24
CA ASN A 111 -2.53 12.69 -10.39
C ASN A 111 -1.61 13.05 -9.21
N ILE A 112 -0.75 12.11 -8.82
CA ILE A 112 0.18 12.26 -7.69
C ILE A 112 1.37 13.12 -8.11
N ASN A 113 1.82 14.02 -7.23
CA ASN A 113 2.96 14.89 -7.51
C ASN A 113 4.28 14.23 -7.06
N THR A 114 4.88 13.46 -7.96
CA THR A 114 6.14 12.74 -7.70
C THR A 114 7.35 13.65 -7.50
N ALA A 115 7.28 14.93 -7.87
CA ALA A 115 8.41 15.87 -7.75
C ALA A 115 8.76 16.26 -6.29
N ASN A 116 7.83 16.05 -5.35
CA ASN A 116 7.98 16.48 -3.95
C ASN A 116 8.36 15.35 -2.98
N GLY A 117 8.91 14.25 -3.49
CA GLY A 117 9.22 13.07 -2.66
C GLY A 117 7.97 12.34 -2.16
N GLU A 118 6.85 12.51 -2.86
CA GLU A 118 5.63 11.75 -2.62
C GLU A 118 5.76 10.36 -3.27
N ALA A 119 5.40 9.32 -2.52
CA ALA A 119 5.43 7.95 -2.98
C ALA A 119 4.11 7.23 -2.65
N THR A 120 3.79 6.20 -3.43
CA THR A 120 2.58 5.42 -3.22
C THR A 120 2.82 4.30 -2.21
N LEU A 121 1.82 4.04 -1.38
CA LEU A 121 1.77 2.91 -0.46
C LEU A 121 0.47 2.14 -0.69
N LEU A 122 0.57 0.81 -0.83
CA LEU A 122 -0.59 -0.06 -0.85
C LEU A 122 -0.88 -0.57 0.55
N ILE A 123 -2.16 -0.58 0.93
CA ILE A 123 -2.63 -1.07 2.23
C ILE A 123 -3.76 -2.05 1.97
N GLY A 124 -3.53 -3.33 2.27
CA GLY A 124 -4.53 -4.39 2.16
C GLY A 124 -5.10 -4.79 3.52
N PHE A 125 -6.40 -5.07 3.59
CA PHE A 125 -7.05 -5.58 4.80
C PHE A 125 -8.36 -6.34 4.52
N ASP A 126 -8.79 -7.09 5.53
CA ASP A 126 -10.02 -7.87 5.59
C ASP A 126 -10.93 -7.40 6.76
N ILE A 127 -12.13 -7.97 6.85
CA ILE A 127 -13.13 -7.73 7.91
C ILE A 127 -13.48 -9.06 8.58
#